data_AF-A0A7W9LLQ4-F1
#
_entry.id   AF-A0A7W9LLQ4-F1
#
_cell.length_a   1.000
_cell.length_b   1.000
_cell.length_c   1.000
_cell.angle_alpha   90.00
_cell.angle_beta   90.00
_cell.angle_gamma   90.00
#
_symmetry.space_group_name_H-M   'P 1'
#
loop_
_entity.id
_entity.type
_entity.pdbx_description
1 polymer ?
#
loop_
_entity_poly.entity_id
_entity_poly.type
_entity_poly.pdbx_seq_one_letter_code
_entity_poly.pdbx_strand_id
1 'polypeptide(L)'
;MTRRTRLLGLLLGPGLLALGPLTGAAAATPAPEVVLEATLEPEIVFAAPGSVVSLEATVTNTGTAEMTGGSADFEVPGDASIVGVEPGDGCEQVSPQRVECQTDATLAAGESATATFEVQLPGNMSETIVGDATLHVAGDNGGEDTVTSQLEVGPHEGYRLVVVPPEGVSGEAGGTAALPVSLANTGSVDIDGASLEVEVPDGATIAGATPDEGCTVVTPQRLECHTAETLVAYDGYYEVTVQVRFDDDAPAGELGVATIRGAGDEGGDDTVDTAEATLTVTAGGGGTETGDGGTDGGTGGGTELPNTGGDELADTGAAQLPVLLAGAVLLAAGGALLLRTRRI
;
A
#
# COMPACT_ATOMS: atom_id res chain seq x y z
N MET A 1 66.23 8.60 49.02
CA MET A 1 67.39 9.40 48.58
C MET A 1 66.90 10.79 48.21
N THR A 2 67.46 11.80 48.90
CA THR A 2 67.73 13.20 48.48
C THR A 2 66.58 14.08 47.95
N ARG A 3 66.09 15.07 48.73
CA ARG A 3 66.58 16.48 48.92
C ARG A 3 66.31 17.35 47.67
N ARG A 4 65.73 18.55 47.70
CA ARG A 4 65.78 19.74 48.60
C ARG A 4 64.68 20.72 48.15
N THR A 5 63.88 21.35 49.02
CA THR A 5 64.12 22.63 49.74
C THR A 5 64.00 23.91 48.90
N ARG A 6 63.00 24.76 49.21
CA ARG A 6 63.08 26.17 49.73
C ARG A 6 61.65 26.76 49.79
N LEU A 7 61.16 27.22 50.95
CA LEU A 7 61.32 28.58 51.55
C LEU A 7 60.84 29.69 50.59
N LEU A 8 60.05 30.70 50.94
CA LEU A 8 59.68 31.37 52.20
C LEU A 8 58.53 32.34 51.78
N GLY A 9 57.35 32.36 52.41
CA GLY A 9 57.02 33.26 53.51
C GLY A 9 56.34 34.55 53.02
N LEU A 10 55.14 34.87 53.53
CA LEU A 10 54.77 36.25 53.89
C LEU A 10 53.44 36.30 54.70
N LEU A 11 53.59 36.86 55.91
CA LEU A 11 52.72 37.78 56.65
C LEU A 11 51.31 37.38 57.14
N LEU A 12 51.24 37.31 58.47
CA LEU A 12 50.06 37.51 59.31
C LEU A 12 49.38 38.88 59.06
N GLY A 13 48.06 38.87 59.06
CA GLY A 13 47.21 40.01 59.40
C GLY A 13 46.01 39.52 60.23
N PRO A 14 45.72 40.07 61.42
CA PRO A 14 44.56 39.69 62.20
C PRO A 14 43.36 40.53 61.73
N GLY A 15 42.58 39.99 60.79
CA GLY A 15 41.31 40.56 60.39
C GLY A 15 40.18 39.93 61.19
N LEU A 16 39.62 40.67 62.15
CA LEU A 16 38.28 40.41 62.67
C LEU A 16 37.31 40.31 61.47
N LEU A 17 36.71 39.14 61.25
CA LEU A 17 35.50 39.01 60.45
C LEU A 17 34.42 38.36 61.30
N ALA A 18 33.38 39.14 61.50
CA ALA A 18 32.18 38.81 62.24
C ALA A 18 31.52 37.54 61.68
N LEU A 19 31.16 36.63 62.58
CA LEU A 19 30.13 35.63 62.35
C LEU A 19 28.81 36.36 62.10
N GLY A 20 28.53 36.66 60.83
CA GLY A 20 27.17 36.94 60.38
C GLY A 20 26.38 35.62 60.37
N PRO A 21 25.10 35.63 60.77
CA PRO A 21 24.26 34.45 60.62
C PRO A 21 24.20 34.10 59.12
N LEU A 22 24.52 32.84 58.79
CA LEU A 22 24.16 32.23 57.52
C LEU A 22 22.62 32.27 57.46
N THR A 23 22.07 33.32 56.87
CA THR A 23 20.71 33.31 56.36
C THR A 23 20.70 32.24 55.27
N GLY A 24 20.29 31.03 55.63
CA GLY A 24 19.92 30.02 54.65
C GLY A 24 18.89 30.67 53.73
N ALA A 25 19.26 30.86 52.46
CA ALA A 25 18.27 31.08 51.44
C ALA A 25 17.39 29.83 51.48
N ALA A 26 16.20 29.96 52.07
CA ALA A 26 15.16 28.96 51.86
C ALA A 26 14.98 28.91 50.35
N ALA A 27 15.41 27.81 49.73
CA ALA A 27 15.05 27.53 48.36
C ALA A 27 13.53 27.63 48.33
N ALA A 28 13.00 28.57 47.55
CA ALA A 28 11.56 28.68 47.37
C ALA A 28 11.08 27.31 46.91
N THR A 29 10.25 26.66 47.74
CA THR A 29 9.58 25.44 47.31
C THR A 29 8.82 25.80 46.04
N PRO A 30 9.05 25.08 44.91
CA PRO A 30 8.29 25.34 43.70
C PRO A 30 6.80 25.27 44.02
N ALA A 31 6.02 26.15 43.38
CA ALA A 31 4.57 26.14 43.56
C ALA A 31 4.02 24.76 43.14
N PRO A 32 2.98 24.25 43.83
CA PRO A 32 2.36 23.00 43.44
C PRO A 32 1.82 23.13 42.00
N GLU A 33 2.17 22.18 41.16
CA GLU A 33 1.87 22.18 39.72
C GLU A 33 1.41 20.78 39.29
N VAL A 34 0.43 20.71 38.39
CA VAL A 34 0.01 19.46 37.74
C VAL A 34 0.85 19.30 36.47
N VAL A 35 1.48 18.14 36.32
CA VAL A 35 2.22 17.76 35.12
C VAL A 35 1.72 16.39 34.72
N LEU A 36 1.24 16.24 33.50
CA LEU A 36 0.75 14.98 32.97
C LEU A 36 1.78 14.42 31.98
N GLU A 37 2.00 13.12 32.07
CA GLU A 37 2.75 12.34 31.09
C GLU A 37 1.85 11.20 30.62
N ALA A 38 1.54 11.19 29.33
CA ALA A 38 0.79 10.14 28.69
C ALA A 38 1.72 9.13 28.02
N THR A 39 1.24 7.91 27.84
CA THR A 39 1.82 6.90 26.96
C THR A 39 0.70 6.21 26.20
N LEU A 40 1.01 5.71 25.01
CA LEU A 40 0.09 4.93 24.18
C LEU A 40 0.84 3.72 23.64
N GLU A 41 0.47 2.53 24.12
CA GLU A 41 1.15 1.28 23.79
C GLU A 41 0.25 0.34 22.96
N PRO A 42 0.80 -0.35 21.95
CA PRO A 42 2.18 -0.27 21.49
C PRO A 42 2.46 1.02 20.69
N GLU A 43 3.72 1.46 20.64
CA GLU A 43 4.13 2.63 19.82
C GLU A 43 3.92 2.41 18.32
N ILE A 44 4.01 1.15 17.88
CA ILE A 44 3.74 0.72 16.51
C ILE A 44 2.80 -0.49 16.58
N VAL A 45 1.64 -0.35 15.95
CA VAL A 45 0.67 -1.41 15.74
C VAL A 45 0.90 -1.98 14.35
N PHE A 46 1.07 -3.30 14.25
CA PHE A 46 1.15 -4.03 12.99
C PHE A 46 0.20 -5.21 13.03
N ALA A 47 -0.86 -5.18 12.22
CA ALA A 47 -1.88 -6.24 12.19
C ALA A 47 -2.52 -6.37 10.81
N ALA A 48 -3.12 -7.52 10.53
CA ALA A 48 -3.74 -7.79 9.22
C ALA A 48 -4.89 -6.81 8.90
N PRO A 49 -5.23 -6.64 7.61
CA PRO A 49 -6.32 -5.78 7.19
C PRO A 49 -7.63 -6.27 7.82
N GLY A 50 -8.43 -5.36 8.38
CA GLY A 50 -9.67 -5.71 9.04
C GLY A 50 -9.51 -6.29 10.46
N SER A 51 -8.32 -6.24 11.05
CA SER A 51 -8.13 -6.62 12.46
C SER A 51 -8.60 -5.52 13.42
N VAL A 52 -9.13 -5.92 14.57
CA VAL A 52 -9.31 -5.04 15.73
C VAL A 52 -8.06 -5.15 16.61
N VAL A 53 -7.45 -4.01 16.92
CA VAL A 53 -6.24 -3.89 17.72
C VAL A 53 -6.51 -3.05 18.96
N SER A 54 -5.85 -3.37 20.07
CA SER A 54 -6.00 -2.66 21.34
C SER A 54 -4.81 -1.73 21.57
N LEU A 55 -5.07 -0.45 21.88
CA LEU A 55 -4.07 0.51 22.33
C LEU A 55 -4.31 0.85 23.79
N GLU A 56 -3.33 0.60 24.65
CA GLU A 56 -3.36 0.94 26.07
C GLU A 56 -2.80 2.35 26.27
N ALA A 57 -3.67 3.26 26.71
CA ALA A 57 -3.31 4.59 27.14
C ALA A 57 -3.06 4.61 28.65
N THR A 58 -1.93 5.17 29.07
CA THR A 58 -1.66 5.45 30.49
C THR A 58 -1.37 6.93 30.66
N VAL A 59 -2.03 7.58 31.63
CA VAL A 59 -1.77 8.97 32.01
C VAL A 59 -1.27 9.00 33.44
N THR A 60 -0.09 9.59 33.66
CA THR A 60 0.53 9.71 34.97
C THR A 60 0.66 11.18 35.37
N ASN A 61 0.23 11.54 36.58
CA ASN A 61 0.48 12.87 37.13
C ASN A 61 1.88 12.90 37.77
N THR A 62 2.89 13.36 37.04
CA THR A 62 4.27 13.50 37.54
C THR A 62 4.52 14.81 38.28
N GLY A 63 3.49 15.66 38.39
CA GLY A 63 3.51 16.92 39.10
C GLY A 63 3.57 16.78 40.62
N THR A 64 3.40 17.92 41.29
CA THR A 64 3.38 18.04 42.76
C THR A 64 2.01 18.42 43.31
N ALA A 65 1.06 18.78 42.45
CA ALA A 65 -0.34 19.02 42.76
C ALA A 65 -1.23 17.85 42.27
N GLU A 66 -2.40 17.68 42.89
CA GLU A 66 -3.42 16.73 42.41
C GLU A 66 -4.16 17.31 41.20
N MET A 67 -4.41 16.49 40.19
CA MET A 67 -5.31 16.84 39.09
C MET A 67 -6.75 16.64 39.56
N THR A 68 -7.65 17.58 39.26
CA THR A 68 -9.08 17.46 39.54
C THR A 68 -9.86 17.63 38.26
N GLY A 69 -10.44 16.53 37.78
CA GLY A 69 -11.11 16.49 36.48
C GLY A 69 -10.15 16.59 35.30
N GLY A 70 -10.61 16.15 34.14
CA GLY A 70 -9.83 16.24 32.91
C GLY A 70 -10.55 15.63 31.71
N SER A 71 -9.93 15.81 30.55
CA SER A 71 -10.40 15.29 29.27
C SER A 71 -9.32 14.49 28.56
N ALA A 72 -9.75 13.48 27.81
CA ALA A 72 -8.92 12.76 26.85
C ALA A 72 -9.61 12.78 25.48
N ASP A 73 -8.86 13.09 24.44
CA ASP A 73 -9.31 13.10 23.04
C ASP A 73 -8.46 12.11 22.26
N PHE A 74 -9.09 11.06 21.73
CA PHE A 74 -8.44 10.01 20.96
C PHE A 74 -8.94 10.03 19.52
N GLU A 75 -8.01 10.20 18.59
CA GLU A 75 -8.26 10.26 17.14
C GLU A 75 -7.46 9.18 16.41
N VAL A 76 -8.08 8.54 15.41
CA VAL A 76 -7.41 7.62 14.48
C VAL A 76 -7.46 8.13 13.04
N PRO A 77 -6.43 7.87 12.21
CA PRO A 77 -6.30 8.41 10.87
C PRO A 77 -7.08 7.60 9.82
N GLY A 78 -7.37 8.27 8.68
CA GLY A 78 -7.82 7.62 7.45
C GLY A 78 -9.12 6.82 7.61
N ASP A 79 -9.10 5.59 7.08
CA ASP A 79 -10.24 4.67 7.09
C ASP A 79 -10.25 3.73 8.31
N ALA A 80 -9.35 3.93 9.29
CA ALA A 80 -9.45 3.23 10.58
C ALA A 80 -10.66 3.75 11.37
N SER A 81 -11.18 2.93 12.28
CA SER A 81 -12.30 3.33 13.14
C SER A 81 -12.15 2.82 14.57
N ILE A 82 -12.64 3.56 15.53
CA ILE A 82 -12.67 3.18 16.94
C ILE A 82 -13.93 2.34 17.16
N VAL A 83 -13.78 1.16 17.72
CA VAL A 83 -14.89 0.20 17.93
C VAL A 83 -15.21 -0.03 19.41
N GLY A 84 -14.32 0.39 20.32
CA GLY A 84 -14.51 0.22 21.75
C GLY A 84 -13.54 1.07 22.58
N VAL A 85 -13.94 1.36 23.83
CA VAL A 85 -13.08 1.98 24.85
C VAL A 85 -13.40 1.33 26.21
N GLU A 86 -12.36 0.91 26.93
CA GLU A 86 -12.48 0.27 28.24
C GLU A 86 -11.47 0.85 29.27
N PRO A 87 -11.90 1.37 30.43
CA PRO A 87 -13.29 1.60 30.80
C PRO A 87 -13.92 2.70 29.93
N GLY A 88 -15.19 2.53 29.55
CA GLY A 88 -15.92 3.50 28.71
C GLY A 88 -16.64 4.60 29.48
N ASP A 89 -16.47 4.69 30.80
CA ASP A 89 -17.17 5.68 31.63
C ASP A 89 -16.70 7.10 31.29
N GLY A 90 -17.64 7.96 30.93
CA GLY A 90 -17.35 9.35 30.57
C GLY A 90 -16.84 9.54 29.14
N CYS A 91 -16.76 8.47 28.33
CA CYS A 91 -16.38 8.52 26.92
C CYS A 91 -17.59 8.60 25.99
N GLU A 92 -17.52 9.49 25.01
CA GLU A 92 -18.48 9.65 23.92
C GLU A 92 -17.77 9.50 22.57
N GLN A 93 -18.30 8.62 21.72
CA GLN A 93 -17.84 8.51 20.34
C GLN A 93 -18.44 9.64 19.49
N VAL A 94 -17.63 10.64 19.16
CA VAL A 94 -18.03 11.82 18.40
C VAL A 94 -18.09 11.52 16.89
N SER A 95 -17.21 10.65 16.42
CA SER A 95 -17.21 10.12 15.06
C SER A 95 -16.63 8.70 15.04
N PRO A 96 -16.71 7.96 13.93
CA PRO A 96 -16.02 6.67 13.82
C PRO A 96 -14.52 6.76 14.10
N GLN A 97 -13.90 7.92 13.85
CA GLN A 97 -12.46 8.15 14.04
C GLN A 97 -12.10 8.84 15.35
N ARG A 98 -13.07 9.32 16.14
CA ARG A 98 -12.78 10.15 17.31
C ARG A 98 -13.66 9.87 18.51
N VAL A 99 -13.03 9.69 19.66
CA VAL A 99 -13.68 9.56 20.97
C VAL A 99 -13.19 10.68 21.89
N GLU A 100 -14.13 11.32 22.58
CA GLU A 100 -13.85 12.27 23.65
C GLU A 100 -14.26 11.66 24.99
N CYS A 101 -13.35 11.65 25.97
CA CYS A 101 -13.62 11.21 27.33
C CYS A 101 -13.49 12.38 28.30
N GLN A 102 -14.37 12.43 29.30
CA GLN A 102 -14.37 13.40 30.38
C GLN A 102 -14.50 12.69 31.72
N THR A 103 -13.75 13.16 32.72
CA THR A 103 -13.82 12.64 34.08
C THR A 103 -13.84 13.77 35.08
N ASP A 104 -14.60 13.61 36.16
CA ASP A 104 -14.55 14.47 37.35
C ASP A 104 -13.62 13.89 38.44
N ALA A 105 -12.95 12.76 38.16
CA ALA A 105 -12.10 12.07 39.11
C ALA A 105 -10.84 12.88 39.43
N THR A 106 -10.30 12.66 40.63
CA THR A 106 -9.01 13.22 41.07
C THR A 106 -7.90 12.21 40.77
N LEU A 107 -6.77 12.68 40.23
CA LEU A 107 -5.55 11.89 40.06
C LEU A 107 -4.43 12.48 40.92
N ALA A 108 -4.03 11.75 41.96
CA ALA A 108 -3.03 12.25 42.90
C ALA A 108 -1.64 12.32 42.27
N ALA A 109 -0.75 13.11 42.87
CA ALA A 109 0.64 13.21 42.42
C ALA A 109 1.35 11.85 42.54
N GLY A 110 1.95 11.40 41.43
CA GLY A 110 2.61 10.10 41.29
C GLY A 110 1.67 8.93 40.97
N GLU A 111 0.36 9.16 40.80
CA GLU A 111 -0.59 8.13 40.38
C GLU A 111 -0.82 8.13 38.87
N SER A 112 -1.32 7.00 38.37
CA SER A 112 -1.64 6.78 36.96
C SER A 112 -3.08 6.30 36.78
N ALA A 113 -3.68 6.65 35.65
CA ALA A 113 -4.95 6.13 35.16
C ALA A 113 -4.75 5.48 33.79
N THR A 114 -5.53 4.44 33.48
CA THR A 114 -5.38 3.65 32.24
C THR A 114 -6.71 3.51 31.51
N ALA A 115 -6.66 3.49 30.18
CA ALA A 115 -7.78 3.13 29.32
C ALA A 115 -7.28 2.37 28.08
N THR A 116 -8.11 1.48 27.54
CA THR A 116 -7.82 0.70 26.34
C THR A 116 -8.76 1.15 25.23
N PHE A 117 -8.20 1.55 24.09
CA PHE A 117 -8.94 1.89 22.88
C PHE A 117 -8.87 0.72 21.91
N GLU A 118 -10.01 0.25 21.42
CA GLU A 118 -10.09 -0.77 20.38
C GLU A 118 -10.25 -0.08 19.02
N VAL A 119 -9.32 -0.34 18.11
CA VAL A 119 -9.26 0.27 16.78
C VAL A 119 -9.37 -0.81 15.72
N GLN A 120 -10.35 -0.67 14.84
CA GLN A 120 -10.54 -1.46 13.64
C GLN A 120 -9.70 -0.88 12.50
N LEU A 121 -8.70 -1.65 12.05
CA LEU A 121 -7.92 -1.32 10.85
C LEU A 121 -8.76 -1.54 9.59
N PRO A 122 -8.52 -0.77 8.51
CA PRO A 122 -9.25 -0.94 7.25
C PRO A 122 -8.97 -2.30 6.61
N GLY A 123 -10.01 -2.92 6.04
CA GLY A 123 -9.95 -4.27 5.47
C GLY A 123 -9.59 -4.36 4.00
N ASN A 124 -9.64 -3.23 3.28
CA ASN A 124 -9.42 -3.14 1.83
C ASN A 124 -8.03 -2.56 1.47
N MET A 125 -7.13 -2.45 2.45
CA MET A 125 -5.77 -1.96 2.22
C MET A 125 -4.80 -3.13 2.11
N SER A 126 -3.87 -3.02 1.17
CA SER A 126 -2.64 -3.81 1.15
C SER A 126 -1.66 -3.28 2.20
N GLU A 127 -0.55 -3.99 2.43
CA GLU A 127 0.48 -3.61 3.40
C GLU A 127 0.88 -2.13 3.26
N THR A 128 0.59 -1.34 4.29
CA THR A 128 0.79 0.11 4.26
C THR A 128 0.68 0.75 5.64
N ILE A 129 1.28 1.93 5.79
CA ILE A 129 1.11 2.79 6.96
C ILE A 129 -0.24 3.49 6.83
N VAL A 130 -1.13 3.29 7.80
CA VAL A 130 -2.44 3.96 7.85
C VAL A 130 -2.27 5.41 8.32
N GLY A 131 -1.40 5.62 9.31
CA GLY A 131 -1.07 6.90 9.90
C GLY A 131 -0.87 6.79 11.41
N ASP A 132 -0.91 7.92 12.11
CA ASP A 132 -0.71 7.96 13.57
C ASP A 132 -2.05 8.14 14.31
N ALA A 133 -2.38 7.20 15.19
CA ALA A 133 -3.40 7.39 16.22
C ALA A 133 -2.86 8.38 17.26
N THR A 134 -3.65 9.38 17.63
CA THR A 134 -3.24 10.47 18.52
C THR A 134 -4.11 10.49 19.75
N LEU A 135 -3.48 10.54 20.93
CA LEU A 135 -4.13 10.77 22.20
C LEU A 135 -3.66 12.12 22.76
N HIS A 136 -4.60 13.03 22.98
CA HIS A 136 -4.38 14.28 23.71
C HIS A 136 -5.08 14.20 25.07
N VAL A 137 -4.38 14.57 26.15
CA VAL A 137 -4.94 14.59 27.49
C VAL A 137 -4.69 15.93 28.15
N ALA A 138 -5.67 16.42 28.91
CA ALA A 138 -5.58 17.68 29.63
C ALA A 138 -6.30 17.60 30.97
N GLY A 139 -5.66 18.09 32.04
CA GLY A 139 -6.29 18.27 33.34
C GLY A 139 -7.01 19.62 33.44
N ASP A 140 -8.19 19.66 34.07
CA ASP A 140 -8.98 20.90 34.16
C ASP A 140 -8.28 22.00 34.97
N ASN A 141 -7.39 21.60 35.88
CA ASN A 141 -6.58 22.50 36.70
C ASN A 141 -5.10 22.57 36.27
N GLY A 142 -4.77 22.10 35.05
CA GLY A 142 -3.45 22.20 34.44
C GLY A 142 -2.85 20.85 34.07
N GLY A 143 -1.72 20.91 33.35
CA GLY A 143 -1.07 19.74 32.76
C GLY A 143 -1.76 19.29 31.46
N GLU A 144 -0.97 19.06 30.43
CA GLU A 144 -1.42 18.52 29.15
C GLU A 144 -0.30 17.66 28.55
N ASP A 145 -0.67 16.63 27.82
CA ASP A 145 0.29 15.85 27.04
C ASP A 145 -0.35 15.33 25.75
N THR A 146 0.46 14.99 24.77
CA THR A 146 0.02 14.41 23.50
C THR A 146 0.99 13.34 23.04
N VAL A 147 0.45 12.16 22.79
CA VAL A 147 1.21 10.99 22.36
C VAL A 147 0.58 10.37 21.13
N THR A 148 1.39 9.66 20.37
CA THR A 148 0.97 9.03 19.12
C THR A 148 1.41 7.58 19.05
N SER A 149 0.61 6.74 18.41
CA SER A 149 0.95 5.37 18.03
C SER A 149 0.75 5.19 16.54
N GLN A 150 1.75 4.61 15.85
CA GLN A 150 1.68 4.38 14.42
C GLN A 150 0.84 3.14 14.13
N LEU A 151 -0.15 3.29 13.25
CA LEU A 151 -0.98 2.19 12.77
C LEU A 151 -0.48 1.73 11.41
N GLU A 152 -0.12 0.46 11.32
CA GLU A 152 0.28 -0.21 10.09
C GLU A 152 -0.64 -1.40 9.82
N VAL A 153 -1.18 -1.43 8.60
CA VAL A 153 -1.82 -2.63 8.07
C VAL A 153 -0.72 -3.52 7.55
N GLY A 154 -0.56 -4.66 8.21
CA GLY A 154 0.26 -5.75 7.77
C GLY A 154 -0.44 -6.60 6.72
N PRO A 155 0.20 -7.69 6.29
CA PRO A 155 -0.38 -8.66 5.36
C PRO A 155 -1.51 -9.46 6.00
N HIS A 156 -2.31 -10.14 5.17
CA HIS A 156 -3.42 -10.96 5.65
C HIS A 156 -2.91 -12.14 6.49
N GLU A 157 -3.59 -12.46 7.60
CA GLU A 157 -3.29 -13.67 8.36
C GLU A 157 -3.80 -14.92 7.64
N GLY A 158 -3.02 -15.99 7.70
CA GLY A 158 -3.37 -17.28 7.13
C GLY A 158 -3.06 -17.38 5.65
N TYR A 159 -3.75 -18.28 4.97
CA TYR A 159 -3.64 -18.44 3.53
C TYR A 159 -4.43 -17.35 2.81
N ARG A 160 -3.85 -16.73 1.78
CA ARG A 160 -4.58 -15.79 0.92
C ARG A 160 -3.93 -15.71 -0.45
N LEU A 161 -4.70 -16.04 -1.48
CA LEU A 161 -4.28 -15.88 -2.88
C LEU A 161 -5.12 -14.80 -3.55
N VAL A 162 -4.50 -14.00 -4.41
CA VAL A 162 -5.20 -12.97 -5.20
C VAL A 162 -4.80 -13.13 -6.66
N VAL A 163 -5.79 -13.07 -7.55
CA VAL A 163 -5.62 -13.03 -9.00
C VAL A 163 -5.55 -11.57 -9.44
N VAL A 164 -4.50 -11.21 -10.17
CA VAL A 164 -4.29 -9.85 -10.69
C VAL A 164 -4.17 -9.89 -12.21
N PRO A 165 -5.28 -9.66 -12.95
CA PRO A 165 -5.24 -9.44 -14.39
C PRO A 165 -5.10 -7.93 -14.71
N PRO A 166 -4.84 -7.54 -15.97
CA PRO A 166 -5.07 -6.17 -16.42
C PRO A 166 -6.57 -5.84 -16.41
N GLU A 167 -6.90 -4.55 -16.40
CA GLU A 167 -8.29 -4.08 -16.53
C GLU A 167 -8.95 -4.56 -17.84
N GLY A 168 -8.13 -4.74 -18.89
CA GLY A 168 -8.57 -5.29 -20.15
C GLY A 168 -7.45 -5.42 -21.17
N VAL A 169 -7.77 -6.07 -22.27
CA VAL A 169 -6.86 -6.31 -23.39
C VAL A 169 -7.57 -5.96 -24.69
N SER A 170 -6.85 -5.28 -25.59
CA SER A 170 -7.36 -4.91 -26.90
C SER A 170 -6.49 -5.47 -28.02
N GLY A 171 -7.12 -5.95 -29.10
CA GLY A 171 -6.42 -6.42 -30.30
C GLY A 171 -7.27 -6.29 -31.55
N GLU A 172 -6.64 -6.37 -32.72
CA GLU A 172 -7.34 -6.35 -34.01
C GLU A 172 -8.04 -7.71 -34.26
N ALA A 173 -9.10 -7.71 -35.06
CA ALA A 173 -9.70 -8.96 -35.55
C ALA A 173 -8.64 -9.79 -36.30
N GLY A 174 -8.56 -11.09 -36.00
CA GLY A 174 -7.49 -11.94 -36.51
C GLY A 174 -6.11 -11.63 -35.94
N GLY A 175 -6.01 -10.76 -34.94
CA GLY A 175 -4.79 -10.44 -34.20
C GLY A 175 -4.61 -11.31 -32.95
N THR A 176 -3.46 -11.20 -32.31
CA THR A 176 -3.18 -11.82 -31.01
C THR A 176 -2.72 -10.75 -30.02
N ALA A 177 -3.28 -10.79 -28.82
CA ALA A 177 -2.98 -9.88 -27.74
C ALA A 177 -2.57 -10.65 -26.48
N ALA A 178 -1.72 -10.02 -25.66
CA ALA A 178 -1.22 -10.59 -24.43
C ALA A 178 -2.13 -10.22 -23.26
N LEU A 179 -2.57 -11.22 -22.50
CA LEU A 179 -3.27 -11.10 -21.23
C LEU A 179 -2.30 -11.55 -20.12
N PRO A 180 -1.48 -10.65 -19.55
CA PRO A 180 -0.66 -10.98 -18.40
C PRO A 180 -1.54 -11.21 -17.17
N VAL A 181 -1.28 -12.27 -16.42
CA VAL A 181 -2.02 -12.59 -15.20
C VAL A 181 -1.00 -13.00 -14.14
N SER A 182 -1.18 -12.52 -12.91
CA SER A 182 -0.43 -13.03 -11.77
C SER A 182 -1.35 -13.61 -10.69
N LEU A 183 -0.88 -14.68 -10.07
CA LEU A 183 -1.38 -15.16 -8.78
C LEU A 183 -0.40 -14.71 -7.71
N ALA A 184 -0.86 -13.94 -6.72
CA ALA A 184 -0.04 -13.43 -5.63
C ALA A 184 -0.47 -14.04 -4.30
N ASN A 185 0.48 -14.60 -3.54
CA ASN A 185 0.25 -14.98 -2.15
C ASN A 185 0.39 -13.73 -1.27
N THR A 186 -0.75 -13.23 -0.80
CA THR A 186 -0.83 -12.04 0.06
C THR A 186 -1.08 -12.41 1.53
N GLY A 187 -1.06 -13.72 1.83
CA GLY A 187 -1.24 -14.27 3.17
C GLY A 187 0.07 -14.47 3.90
N SER A 188 -0.04 -14.82 5.18
CA SER A 188 1.08 -15.07 6.10
C SER A 188 1.63 -16.49 6.09
N VAL A 189 1.09 -17.35 5.24
CA VAL A 189 1.50 -18.74 5.12
C VAL A 189 1.92 -19.01 3.69
N ASP A 190 3.05 -19.70 3.52
CA ASP A 190 3.52 -20.20 2.23
C ASP A 190 2.44 -21.10 1.58
N ILE A 191 2.28 -21.03 0.26
CA ILE A 191 1.37 -21.90 -0.49
C ILE A 191 2.22 -22.79 -1.40
N ASP A 192 2.23 -24.09 -1.13
CA ASP A 192 2.93 -25.07 -1.96
C ASP A 192 2.10 -25.43 -3.20
N GLY A 193 2.35 -24.74 -4.32
CA GLY A 193 1.70 -24.96 -5.60
C GLY A 193 0.36 -24.23 -5.77
N ALA A 194 0.05 -23.90 -7.01
CA ALA A 194 -1.19 -23.20 -7.37
C ALA A 194 -1.62 -23.52 -8.80
N SER A 195 -2.92 -23.38 -9.02
CA SER A 195 -3.56 -23.53 -10.32
C SER A 195 -4.15 -22.19 -10.79
N LEU A 196 -4.07 -21.97 -12.11
CA LEU A 196 -4.66 -20.84 -12.81
C LEU A 196 -5.55 -21.37 -13.93
N GLU A 197 -6.82 -20.97 -13.92
CA GLU A 197 -7.76 -21.25 -15.00
C GLU A 197 -8.16 -19.94 -15.68
N VAL A 198 -8.10 -19.92 -17.00
CA VAL A 198 -8.51 -18.77 -17.82
C VAL A 198 -9.53 -19.21 -18.84
N GLU A 199 -10.69 -18.55 -18.84
CA GLU A 199 -11.75 -18.71 -19.82
C GLU A 199 -11.94 -17.41 -20.59
N VAL A 200 -11.90 -17.48 -21.93
CA VAL A 200 -12.16 -16.33 -22.81
C VAL A 200 -13.57 -16.45 -23.44
N PRO A 201 -14.24 -15.32 -23.73
CA PRO A 201 -15.56 -15.32 -24.33
C PRO A 201 -15.53 -15.80 -25.79
N ASP A 202 -16.71 -16.11 -26.34
CA ASP A 202 -16.87 -16.40 -27.77
C ASP A 202 -16.33 -15.23 -28.64
N GLY A 203 -15.77 -15.56 -29.81
CA GLY A 203 -15.07 -14.61 -30.67
C GLY A 203 -13.60 -14.39 -30.32
N ALA A 204 -13.09 -15.10 -29.30
CA ALA A 204 -11.67 -15.19 -28.96
C ALA A 204 -11.27 -16.64 -28.69
N THR A 205 -10.00 -16.94 -28.91
CA THR A 205 -9.38 -18.24 -28.64
C THR A 205 -8.02 -18.08 -27.97
N ILE A 206 -7.60 -19.08 -27.20
CA ILE A 206 -6.30 -19.12 -26.53
C ILE A 206 -5.30 -19.79 -27.47
N ALA A 207 -4.31 -19.00 -27.91
CA ALA A 207 -3.22 -19.47 -28.77
C ALA A 207 -2.08 -20.14 -27.99
N GLY A 208 -1.98 -19.87 -26.68
CA GLY A 208 -0.98 -20.43 -25.78
C GLY A 208 -0.73 -19.56 -24.56
N ALA A 209 0.33 -19.86 -23.82
CA ALA A 209 0.74 -19.12 -22.63
C ALA A 209 2.27 -18.98 -22.57
N THR A 210 2.77 -18.05 -21.76
CA THR A 210 4.21 -17.89 -21.50
C THR A 210 4.42 -17.52 -20.02
N PRO A 211 5.22 -18.28 -19.26
CA PRO A 211 5.77 -19.58 -19.64
C PRO A 211 4.66 -20.60 -19.94
N ASP A 212 4.96 -21.61 -20.76
CA ASP A 212 4.02 -22.69 -21.11
C ASP A 212 4.18 -23.92 -20.19
N GLU A 213 5.16 -23.90 -19.29
CA GLU A 213 5.36 -24.96 -18.30
C GLU A 213 4.14 -25.07 -17.36
N GLY A 214 3.59 -26.28 -17.28
CA GLY A 214 2.39 -26.56 -16.48
C GLY A 214 1.08 -26.09 -17.10
N CYS A 215 1.11 -25.44 -18.27
CA CYS A 215 -0.07 -24.93 -18.96
C CYS A 215 -0.59 -25.89 -20.05
N THR A 216 -1.91 -26.05 -20.10
CA THR A 216 -2.62 -26.87 -21.09
C THR A 216 -3.85 -26.12 -21.60
N VAL A 217 -3.93 -25.93 -22.92
CA VAL A 217 -5.16 -25.46 -23.57
C VAL A 217 -6.14 -26.63 -23.64
N VAL A 218 -7.16 -26.59 -22.77
CA VAL A 218 -8.17 -27.66 -22.62
C VAL A 218 -9.21 -27.57 -23.73
N THR A 219 -9.62 -26.36 -24.07
CA THR A 219 -10.48 -26.03 -25.22
C THR A 219 -9.93 -24.78 -25.88
N PRO A 220 -10.39 -24.42 -27.10
CA PRO A 220 -9.99 -23.14 -27.70
C PRO A 220 -10.27 -21.93 -26.81
N GLN A 221 -11.19 -22.01 -25.85
CA GLN A 221 -11.55 -20.92 -24.95
C GLN A 221 -11.02 -21.10 -23.51
N ARG A 222 -10.43 -22.24 -23.16
CA ARG A 222 -10.08 -22.58 -21.77
C ARG A 222 -8.64 -23.05 -21.65
N LEU A 223 -7.88 -22.38 -20.79
CA LEU A 223 -6.51 -22.70 -20.42
C LEU A 223 -6.47 -23.06 -18.95
N GLU A 224 -5.78 -24.15 -18.62
CA GLU A 224 -5.46 -24.54 -17.25
C GLU A 224 -3.94 -24.56 -17.10
N CYS A 225 -3.41 -23.85 -16.11
CA CYS A 225 -2.01 -23.86 -15.75
C CYS A 225 -1.84 -24.32 -14.29
N HIS A 226 -0.72 -24.95 -14.00
CA HIS A 226 -0.35 -25.34 -12.63
C HIS A 226 1.14 -25.11 -12.41
N THR A 227 1.48 -24.58 -11.25
CA THR A 227 2.85 -24.54 -10.74
C THR A 227 2.96 -25.40 -9.49
N ALA A 228 4.05 -26.15 -9.36
CA ALA A 228 4.40 -26.88 -8.15
C ALA A 228 5.37 -26.08 -7.26
N GLU A 229 5.70 -24.85 -7.65
CA GLU A 229 6.58 -23.98 -6.87
C GLU A 229 5.84 -23.41 -5.65
N THR A 230 6.59 -23.21 -4.56
CA THR A 230 6.08 -22.55 -3.36
C THR A 230 5.93 -21.05 -3.62
N LEU A 231 4.71 -20.56 -3.52
CA LEU A 231 4.42 -19.14 -3.42
C LEU A 231 4.70 -18.71 -1.98
N VAL A 232 5.89 -18.14 -1.77
CA VAL A 232 6.32 -17.64 -0.45
C VAL A 232 5.30 -16.66 0.11
N ALA A 233 5.04 -16.72 1.40
CA ALA A 233 4.20 -15.78 2.11
C ALA A 233 4.60 -14.33 1.77
N TYR A 234 3.60 -13.48 1.56
CA TYR A 234 3.73 -12.05 1.30
C TYR A 234 4.32 -11.60 -0.05
N ASP A 235 5.24 -12.36 -0.64
CA ASP A 235 6.03 -11.93 -1.83
C ASP A 235 6.01 -12.95 -2.98
N GLY A 236 5.39 -14.12 -2.77
CA GLY A 236 5.30 -15.17 -3.78
C GLY A 236 4.32 -14.82 -4.89
N TYR A 237 4.79 -14.90 -6.14
CA TYR A 237 3.95 -14.74 -7.32
C TYR A 237 4.17 -15.85 -8.36
N TYR A 238 3.10 -16.17 -9.08
CA TYR A 238 3.15 -17.00 -10.28
C TYR A 238 2.56 -16.19 -11.44
N GLU A 239 3.38 -15.89 -12.44
CA GLU A 239 3.02 -15.04 -13.58
C GLU A 239 2.87 -15.86 -14.85
N VAL A 240 1.76 -15.64 -15.57
CA VAL A 240 1.48 -16.26 -16.86
C VAL A 240 0.95 -15.20 -17.83
N THR A 241 1.54 -15.12 -19.01
CA THR A 241 1.01 -14.31 -20.12
C THR A 241 0.22 -15.20 -21.07
N VAL A 242 -1.09 -15.08 -21.05
CA VAL A 242 -1.98 -15.81 -21.97
C VAL A 242 -2.04 -15.08 -23.30
N GLN A 243 -1.83 -15.82 -24.39
CA GLN A 243 -1.94 -15.28 -25.75
C GLN A 243 -3.36 -15.49 -26.25
N VAL A 244 -4.13 -14.40 -26.34
CA VAL A 244 -5.52 -14.42 -26.79
C VAL A 244 -5.58 -13.97 -28.24
N ARG A 245 -6.07 -14.84 -29.13
CA ARG A 245 -6.35 -14.54 -30.52
C ARG A 245 -7.81 -14.13 -30.68
N PHE A 246 -8.04 -12.97 -31.28
CA PHE A 246 -9.38 -12.55 -31.69
C PHE A 246 -9.72 -13.22 -33.01
N ASP A 247 -10.97 -13.67 -33.15
CA ASP A 247 -11.43 -14.30 -34.38
C ASP A 247 -11.37 -13.30 -35.55
N ASP A 248 -11.17 -13.81 -36.77
CA ASP A 248 -10.99 -12.98 -37.96
C ASP A 248 -12.26 -12.17 -38.33
N ASP A 249 -13.43 -12.64 -37.91
CA ASP A 249 -14.74 -12.01 -38.11
C ASP A 249 -15.30 -11.32 -36.85
N ALA A 250 -14.49 -11.20 -35.79
CA ALA A 250 -14.92 -10.55 -34.56
C ALA A 250 -15.28 -9.06 -34.80
N PRO A 251 -16.47 -8.60 -34.39
CA PRO A 251 -16.89 -7.22 -34.62
C PRO A 251 -16.07 -6.26 -33.75
N ALA A 252 -15.79 -5.07 -34.28
CA ALA A 252 -15.14 -4.02 -33.50
C ALA A 252 -16.01 -3.60 -32.30
N GLY A 253 -15.38 -3.46 -31.14
CA GLY A 253 -16.05 -3.13 -29.87
C GLY A 253 -15.69 -4.11 -28.75
N GLU A 254 -16.42 -3.98 -27.64
CA GLU A 254 -16.31 -4.91 -26.52
C GLU A 254 -16.79 -6.30 -26.94
N LEU A 255 -15.92 -7.30 -26.80
CA LEU A 255 -16.21 -8.69 -27.13
C LEU A 255 -16.87 -9.41 -25.95
N GLY A 256 -16.37 -9.14 -24.74
CA GLY A 256 -16.83 -9.74 -23.50
C GLY A 256 -15.75 -9.69 -22.42
N VAL A 257 -15.94 -10.47 -21.36
CA VAL A 257 -14.98 -10.59 -20.25
C VAL A 257 -14.30 -11.95 -20.31
N ALA A 258 -12.98 -11.95 -20.14
CA ALA A 258 -12.25 -13.15 -19.77
C ALA A 258 -12.39 -13.36 -18.26
N THR A 259 -12.70 -14.58 -17.84
CA THR A 259 -12.76 -14.96 -16.43
C THR A 259 -11.47 -15.67 -16.06
N ILE A 260 -10.86 -15.24 -14.97
CA ILE A 260 -9.59 -15.77 -14.48
C ILE A 260 -9.81 -16.28 -13.06
N ARG A 261 -9.53 -17.54 -12.81
CA ARG A 261 -9.67 -18.18 -11.51
C ARG A 261 -8.33 -18.72 -11.02
N GLY A 262 -7.90 -18.28 -9.86
CA GLY A 262 -6.74 -18.82 -9.15
C GLY A 262 -7.18 -19.70 -7.99
N ALA A 263 -6.46 -20.79 -7.75
CA ALA A 263 -6.63 -21.62 -6.56
C ALA A 263 -5.29 -22.16 -6.07
N GLY A 264 -4.98 -21.97 -4.79
CA GLY A 264 -3.84 -22.64 -4.14
C GLY A 264 -4.13 -24.13 -3.93
N ASP A 265 -3.08 -24.95 -3.95
CA ASP A 265 -3.22 -26.38 -3.62
C ASP A 265 -3.46 -26.59 -2.10
N GLU A 266 -3.17 -25.56 -1.31
CA GLU A 266 -3.40 -25.47 0.14
C GLU A 266 -4.36 -24.32 0.49
N GLY A 267 -4.83 -24.28 1.73
CA GLY A 267 -5.66 -23.18 2.24
C GLY A 267 -7.14 -23.22 1.84
N GLY A 268 -7.56 -24.13 0.94
CA GLY A 268 -8.97 -24.34 0.62
C GLY A 268 -9.62 -23.10 0.00
N ASP A 269 -10.80 -22.71 0.49
CA ASP A 269 -11.53 -21.57 -0.08
C ASP A 269 -10.82 -20.22 0.15
N ASP A 270 -9.88 -20.13 1.11
CA ASP A 270 -9.13 -18.91 1.41
C ASP A 270 -8.06 -18.58 0.33
N THR A 271 -7.71 -19.57 -0.50
CA THR A 271 -6.77 -19.41 -1.62
C THR A 271 -7.46 -19.44 -2.99
N VAL A 272 -8.78 -19.32 -3.00
CA VAL A 272 -9.57 -19.22 -4.24
C VAL A 272 -9.89 -17.75 -4.50
N ASP A 273 -9.49 -17.27 -5.67
CA ASP A 273 -9.86 -15.94 -6.13
C ASP A 273 -10.30 -15.95 -7.59
N THR A 274 -11.11 -14.98 -7.99
CA THR A 274 -11.62 -14.86 -9.35
C THR A 274 -11.67 -13.40 -9.76
N ALA A 275 -11.09 -13.11 -10.92
CA ALA A 275 -11.03 -11.78 -11.50
C ALA A 275 -11.50 -11.81 -12.96
N GLU A 276 -11.80 -10.62 -13.50
CA GLU A 276 -12.26 -10.45 -14.87
C GLU A 276 -11.39 -9.44 -15.61
N ALA A 277 -11.21 -9.65 -16.92
CA ALA A 277 -10.55 -8.70 -17.80
C ALA A 277 -11.39 -8.47 -19.07
N THR A 278 -11.67 -7.22 -19.41
CA THR A 278 -12.47 -6.90 -20.61
C THR A 278 -11.65 -7.09 -21.88
N LEU A 279 -12.20 -7.82 -22.85
CA LEU A 279 -11.61 -8.02 -24.17
C LEU A 279 -12.27 -7.09 -25.19
N THR A 280 -11.47 -6.33 -25.93
CA THR A 280 -11.96 -5.37 -26.92
C THR A 280 -11.31 -5.59 -28.28
N VAL A 281 -12.13 -5.74 -29.32
CA VAL A 281 -11.64 -5.78 -30.70
C VAL A 281 -11.53 -4.34 -31.21
N THR A 282 -10.32 -3.94 -31.62
CA THR A 282 -10.11 -2.66 -32.27
C THR A 282 -10.62 -2.72 -33.71
N ALA A 283 -11.20 -1.63 -34.19
CA ALA A 283 -11.58 -1.54 -35.59
C ALA A 283 -10.33 -1.64 -36.46
N GLY A 284 -10.12 -2.80 -37.09
CA GLY A 284 -9.11 -2.96 -38.12
C GLY A 284 -9.37 -1.93 -39.21
N GLY A 285 -8.33 -1.20 -39.60
CA GLY A 285 -8.39 -0.29 -40.74
C GLY A 285 -8.68 -1.09 -42.00
N GLY A 286 -9.96 -1.35 -42.28
CA GLY A 286 -10.41 -2.08 -43.43
C GLY A 286 -9.92 -1.38 -44.68
N GLY A 287 -8.84 -1.91 -45.27
CA GLY A 287 -8.59 -1.72 -46.67
C GLY A 287 -9.84 -2.20 -47.38
N THR A 288 -10.51 -1.29 -48.08
CA THR A 288 -11.62 -1.64 -48.96
C THR A 288 -11.11 -2.67 -49.96
N GLU A 289 -11.39 -3.94 -49.73
CA GLU A 289 -11.53 -4.90 -50.81
C GLU A 289 -12.77 -4.47 -51.60
N THR A 290 -12.59 -3.50 -52.49
CA THR A 290 -13.49 -3.31 -53.62
C THR A 290 -13.45 -4.60 -54.42
N GLY A 291 -14.43 -5.46 -54.16
CA GLY A 291 -14.66 -6.68 -54.90
C GLY A 291 -14.63 -6.43 -56.40
N ASP A 292 -13.78 -7.19 -57.07
CA ASP A 292 -13.78 -7.34 -58.53
C ASP A 292 -15.07 -8.06 -58.93
N GLY A 293 -16.13 -7.28 -59.12
CA GLY A 293 -17.39 -7.71 -59.70
C GLY A 293 -17.28 -7.77 -61.22
N GLY A 294 -16.63 -8.80 -61.74
CA GLY A 294 -16.66 -9.10 -63.17
C GLY A 294 -18.02 -9.66 -63.59
N THR A 295 -18.78 -8.95 -64.44
CA THR A 295 -19.65 -9.56 -65.47
C THR A 295 -20.03 -8.56 -66.59
N ASP A 296 -19.57 -8.88 -67.81
CA ASP A 296 -20.14 -8.70 -69.16
C ASP A 296 -20.79 -7.40 -69.68
N GLY A 297 -20.19 -6.89 -70.78
CA GLY A 297 -20.90 -6.71 -72.06
C GLY A 297 -21.31 -5.29 -72.50
N GLY A 298 -20.68 -4.74 -73.55
CA GLY A 298 -21.23 -3.58 -74.27
C GLY A 298 -20.30 -2.93 -75.31
N THR A 299 -20.55 -3.22 -76.59
CA THR A 299 -19.86 -2.71 -77.78
C THR A 299 -20.25 -1.27 -78.16
N GLY A 300 -19.27 -0.48 -78.64
CA GLY A 300 -19.44 0.76 -79.43
C GLY A 300 -18.50 1.85 -78.91
N GLY A 301 -17.61 2.52 -79.65
CA GLY A 301 -17.44 2.73 -81.08
C GLY A 301 -17.11 4.23 -81.24
N GLY A 302 -15.96 4.58 -81.84
CA GLY A 302 -15.72 5.92 -82.40
C GLY A 302 -14.54 6.74 -81.83
N THR A 303 -13.41 6.65 -82.55
CA THR A 303 -12.63 7.75 -83.17
C THR A 303 -11.86 8.82 -82.35
N GLU A 304 -10.56 8.88 -82.68
CA GLU A 304 -9.67 10.05 -82.88
C GLU A 304 -8.69 10.52 -81.78
N LEU A 305 -7.47 9.93 -81.81
CA LEU A 305 -6.10 10.49 -81.98
C LEU A 305 -5.82 12.01 -81.78
N PRO A 306 -4.55 12.47 -81.64
CA PRO A 306 -3.34 11.89 -81.01
C PRO A 306 -2.52 12.96 -80.19
N ASN A 307 -1.26 12.63 -79.88
CA ASN A 307 -0.15 13.46 -79.34
C ASN A 307 -0.04 13.52 -77.80
N THR A 308 1.13 13.51 -77.17
CA THR A 308 2.55 13.46 -77.59
C THR A 308 3.32 13.12 -76.31
N GLY A 309 4.44 12.41 -76.43
CA GLY A 309 5.21 11.87 -75.31
C GLY A 309 5.82 12.88 -74.35
N GLY A 310 6.58 12.34 -73.41
CA GLY A 310 7.36 13.09 -72.45
C GLY A 310 7.56 12.28 -71.19
N ASP A 311 8.65 11.51 -71.16
CA ASP A 311 9.34 11.13 -69.92
C ASP A 311 9.57 12.38 -69.06
N GLU A 312 9.43 12.28 -67.73
CA GLU A 312 10.45 12.72 -66.78
C GLU A 312 10.05 12.40 -65.32
N LEU A 313 11.08 12.11 -64.55
CA LEU A 313 11.07 11.60 -63.18
C LEU A 313 10.99 12.72 -62.13
N ALA A 314 10.56 12.29 -60.95
CA ALA A 314 11.03 12.66 -59.61
C ALA A 314 10.63 14.01 -58.96
N ASP A 315 10.09 13.79 -57.75
CA ASP A 315 10.40 14.51 -56.50
C ASP A 315 9.76 15.89 -56.26
N THR A 316 8.94 15.96 -55.22
CA THR A 316 9.07 16.91 -54.10
C THR A 316 7.90 16.74 -53.13
N GLY A 317 8.18 16.43 -51.86
CA GLY A 317 7.17 16.61 -50.82
C GLY A 317 7.35 15.81 -49.54
N ALA A 318 8.49 15.95 -48.89
CA ALA A 318 8.72 15.51 -47.52
C ALA A 318 7.72 16.14 -46.52
N ALA A 319 7.20 15.33 -45.59
CA ALA A 319 6.94 15.71 -44.20
C ALA A 319 6.81 14.41 -43.37
N GLN A 320 7.91 13.98 -42.78
CA GLN A 320 8.16 14.05 -41.33
C GLN A 320 7.37 13.00 -40.51
N LEU A 321 8.08 11.91 -40.22
CA LEU A 321 7.89 11.06 -39.04
C LEU A 321 7.77 11.90 -37.76
N PRO A 322 7.00 11.40 -36.79
CA PRO A 322 7.62 11.15 -35.50
C PRO A 322 7.52 9.67 -35.11
N VAL A 323 8.71 9.15 -34.82
CA VAL A 323 8.99 7.94 -34.07
C VAL A 323 8.39 8.09 -32.66
N LEU A 324 7.56 7.15 -32.23
CA LEU A 324 7.24 6.96 -30.81
C LEU A 324 7.95 5.70 -30.31
N LEU A 325 9.14 5.92 -29.75
CA LEU A 325 9.78 5.00 -28.82
C LEU A 325 8.97 5.03 -27.51
N ALA A 326 8.29 3.94 -27.18
CA ALA A 326 7.83 3.67 -25.82
C ALA A 326 8.96 2.97 -25.07
N GLY A 327 9.84 3.77 -24.45
CA GLY A 327 10.85 3.30 -23.50
C GLY A 327 10.39 3.60 -22.09
N ALA A 328 9.78 2.61 -21.44
CA ALA A 328 9.64 2.56 -20.00
C ALA A 328 10.87 1.86 -19.39
N VAL A 329 11.07 2.06 -18.08
CA VAL A 329 12.07 1.46 -17.17
C VAL A 329 13.37 2.26 -16.97
N LEU A 330 13.42 2.99 -15.84
CA LEU A 330 14.52 2.97 -14.85
C LEU A 330 14.24 3.99 -13.72
N LEU A 331 13.53 3.55 -12.67
CA LEU A 331 13.64 4.13 -11.34
C LEU A 331 14.40 3.14 -10.46
N ALA A 332 15.71 3.34 -10.39
CA ALA A 332 16.57 2.71 -9.40
C ALA A 332 16.52 3.56 -8.12
N ALA A 333 15.67 3.16 -7.17
CA ALA A 333 15.80 3.62 -5.78
C ALA A 333 16.78 2.69 -5.06
N GLY A 334 17.97 3.21 -4.78
CA GLY A 334 18.96 2.55 -3.94
C GLY A 334 18.53 2.59 -2.48
N GLY A 335 18.08 1.47 -1.94
CA GLY A 335 18.00 1.20 -0.51
C GLY A 335 19.23 0.41 -0.07
N ALA A 336 20.17 1.10 0.57
CA ALA A 336 21.35 0.46 1.15
C ALA A 336 20.95 -0.46 2.32
N LEU A 337 21.36 -1.72 2.22
CA LEU A 337 21.48 -2.65 3.32
C LEU A 337 22.20 -1.99 4.51
N LEU A 338 21.52 -1.89 5.66
CA LEU A 338 22.18 -1.83 6.96
C LEU A 338 21.79 -3.06 7.78
N LEU A 339 22.49 -4.16 7.48
CA LEU A 339 22.70 -5.26 8.42
C LEU A 339 23.34 -4.71 9.69
N ARG A 340 22.57 -4.60 10.78
CA ARG A 340 23.14 -4.54 12.13
C ARG A 340 22.85 -5.83 12.86
N THR A 341 23.86 -6.68 12.78
CA THR A 341 24.10 -7.85 13.62
C THR A 341 23.91 -7.54 15.10
N ARG A 342 22.94 -8.19 15.75
CA ARG A 342 23.02 -8.46 17.19
C ARG A 342 23.56 -9.87 17.38
N ARG A 343 24.83 -9.95 17.76
CA ARG A 343 25.38 -11.12 18.47
C ARG A 343 24.96 -11.04 19.93
N ILE A 344 24.73 -12.22 20.48
CA ILE A 344 24.69 -12.66 21.89
C ILE A 344 25.43 -11.70 22.84
#